data_AF-K1XLF7-F1
#
_entry.id   AF-K1XLF7-F1
#
_cell.length_a   1.000
_cell.length_b   1.000
_cell.length_c   1.000
_cell.angle_alpha   90.00
_cell.angle_beta   90.00
_cell.angle_gamma   90.00
#
_symmetry.space_group_name_H-M   'P 1'
#
loop_
_entity.id
_entity.type
_entity.pdbx_description
1 polymer ?
#
loop_
_entity_poly.entity_id
_entity_poly.type
_entity_poly.pdbx_seq_one_letter_code
_entity_poly.pdbx_strand_id
1 'polypeptide(L)'
;MKNMKTSVFKTNGDVKRDLRFLNITITLFALIHALVCYVLRRMSIDDGLFLTILTIGMIVILINFFNGTVDVFLSLSLLSILAGFYLGTKGADLVYLVLPNFPILTHVIATIMVTVFLGWAVYFILRKRIKKG
;
A
#
# COMPACT_ATOMS: atom_id res chain seq x y z
N MET A 1 -29.68 23.04 10.04
CA MET A 1 -28.80 22.22 10.89
C MET A 1 -28.91 20.76 10.44
N LYS A 2 -28.03 20.31 9.52
CA LYS A 2 -28.14 18.99 8.86
C LYS A 2 -27.15 18.03 9.52
N ASN A 3 -27.67 16.96 10.09
CA ASN A 3 -26.96 15.89 10.82
C ASN A 3 -25.63 15.49 10.16
N MET A 4 -24.53 15.92 10.76
CA MET A 4 -23.19 15.44 10.43
C MET A 4 -23.02 14.05 11.07
N LYS A 5 -23.51 13.01 10.40
CA LYS A 5 -23.16 11.63 10.74
C LYS A 5 -21.64 11.52 10.59
N THR A 6 -20.92 11.56 11.70
CA THR A 6 -19.50 11.20 11.73
C THR A 6 -19.40 9.76 11.26
N SER A 7 -19.04 9.58 9.98
CA SER A 7 -18.83 8.27 9.39
C SER A 7 -17.79 7.54 10.22
N VAL A 8 -18.14 6.34 10.71
CA VAL A 8 -17.25 5.46 11.48
C VAL A 8 -15.94 5.17 10.73
N PHE A 9 -15.94 5.37 9.41
CA PHE A 9 -14.83 5.17 8.49
C PHE A 9 -13.93 6.40 8.26
N LYS A 10 -14.15 7.53 8.92
CA LYS A 10 -13.29 8.72 8.77
C LYS A 10 -12.39 8.92 9.98
N THR A 11 -11.21 9.49 9.76
CA THR A 11 -10.34 9.92 10.85
C THR A 11 -11.03 10.97 11.72
N ASN A 12 -10.92 10.80 13.04
CA ASN A 12 -11.37 11.77 14.03
C ASN A 12 -10.19 12.60 14.59
N GLY A 13 -9.00 12.50 13.99
CA GLY A 13 -7.77 13.15 14.48
C GLY A 13 -7.05 12.41 15.62
N ASP A 14 -7.59 11.28 16.09
CA ASP A 14 -6.91 10.42 17.06
C ASP A 14 -5.80 9.62 16.38
N VAL A 15 -4.56 10.01 16.67
CA VAL A 15 -3.33 9.42 16.15
C VAL A 15 -3.26 7.92 16.40
N LYS A 16 -3.71 7.43 17.56
CA LYS A 16 -3.63 5.99 17.89
C LYS A 16 -4.61 5.19 17.05
N ARG A 17 -5.82 5.72 16.83
CA ARG A 17 -6.83 5.09 15.97
C ARG A 17 -6.37 5.07 14.51
N ASP A 18 -5.85 6.19 14.02
CA ASP A 18 -5.36 6.32 12.65
C ASP A 18 -4.21 5.34 12.37
N LEU A 19 -3.25 5.23 13.29
CA LEU A 19 -2.15 4.27 13.19
C LEU A 19 -2.65 2.81 13.25
N ARG A 20 -3.63 2.51 14.10
CA ARG A 20 -4.20 1.17 14.18
C ARG A 20 -4.91 0.79 12.88
N PHE A 21 -5.75 1.68 12.33
CA PHE A 21 -6.42 1.44 11.05
C PHE A 21 -5.39 1.26 9.92
N LEU A 22 -4.41 2.17 9.84
CA LEU A 22 -3.33 2.10 8.86
C LEU A 22 -2.60 0.76 8.92
N ASN A 23 -2.10 0.37 10.09
CA ASN A 23 -1.33 -0.87 10.24
C ASN A 23 -2.16 -2.09 9.84
N ILE A 24 -3.44 -2.16 10.23
CA ILE A 24 -4.32 -3.26 9.84
C ILE A 24 -4.50 -3.29 8.32
N THR A 25 -4.78 -2.14 7.69
CA THR A 25 -4.95 -2.06 6.23
C THR A 25 -3.66 -2.47 5.52
N ILE A 26 -2.52 -1.91 5.92
CA ILE A 26 -1.22 -2.22 5.30
C ILE A 26 -0.89 -3.69 5.44
N THR A 27 -1.00 -4.26 6.65
CA THR A 27 -0.66 -5.67 6.88
C THR A 27 -1.60 -6.58 6.09
N LEU A 28 -2.91 -6.29 6.05
CA LEU A 28 -3.87 -7.05 5.27
C LEU A 28 -3.52 -7.01 3.78
N PHE A 29 -3.27 -5.82 3.22
CA PHE A 29 -2.90 -5.70 1.82
C PHE A 29 -1.55 -6.35 1.53
N ALA A 30 -0.55 -6.22 2.40
CA ALA A 30 0.75 -6.87 2.22
C ALA A 30 0.62 -8.40 2.16
N LEU A 31 -0.24 -8.99 3.00
CA LEU A 31 -0.53 -10.43 2.97
C LEU A 31 -1.25 -10.84 1.67
N ILE A 32 -2.22 -10.04 1.21
CA ILE A 32 -2.92 -10.32 -0.05
C ILE A 32 -1.97 -10.20 -1.24
N HIS A 33 -1.14 -9.16 -1.30
CA HIS A 33 -0.15 -8.98 -2.36
C HIS A 33 0.87 -10.13 -2.36
N ALA A 34 1.36 -10.54 -1.18
CA ALA A 34 2.26 -11.67 -1.04
C ALA A 34 1.62 -12.98 -1.55
N LEU A 35 0.37 -13.24 -1.17
CA LEU A 35 -0.36 -14.42 -1.60
C LEU A 35 -0.59 -14.43 -3.12
N VAL A 36 -1.03 -13.30 -3.69
CA VAL A 36 -1.27 -13.15 -5.12
C VAL A 36 0.03 -13.30 -5.92
N CYS A 37 1.11 -12.64 -5.48
CA CYS A 37 2.45 -12.78 -6.06
C CYS A 37 2.90 -14.25 -6.03
N TYR A 38 2.78 -14.92 -4.89
CA TYR A 38 3.16 -16.33 -4.73
C TYR A 38 2.38 -17.25 -5.68
N VAL A 39 1.06 -17.10 -5.72
CA VAL A 39 0.17 -17.95 -6.52
C VAL A 39 0.39 -17.72 -8.02
N LEU A 40 0.43 -16.47 -8.48
CA LEU A 40 0.63 -16.15 -9.89
C LEU A 40 2.02 -16.56 -10.36
N ARG A 41 3.07 -16.30 -9.58
CA ARG A 41 4.43 -16.70 -9.93
C ARG A 41 4.60 -18.22 -9.93
N ARG A 42 3.91 -18.95 -9.05
CA ARG A 42 3.87 -20.43 -9.11
C ARG A 42 3.22 -20.93 -10.41
N MET A 43 2.25 -20.21 -10.95
CA MET A 43 1.61 -20.50 -12.24
C MET A 43 2.36 -19.90 -13.44
N SER A 44 3.53 -19.29 -13.23
CA SER A 44 4.31 -18.56 -14.25
C SER A 44 3.52 -17.45 -14.96
N ILE A 45 2.55 -16.85 -14.27
CA ILE A 45 1.75 -15.71 -14.74
C ILE A 45 2.36 -14.41 -14.19
N ASP A 46 2.31 -13.35 -14.99
CA ASP A 46 2.70 -12.00 -14.56
C ASP A 46 1.74 -11.48 -13.48
N ASP A 47 2.30 -11.02 -12.37
CA ASP A 47 1.60 -10.52 -11.20
C ASP A 47 1.47 -8.99 -11.16
N GLY A 48 2.11 -8.28 -12.09
CA GLY A 48 2.19 -6.83 -12.11
C GLY A 48 0.82 -6.14 -12.17
N LEU A 49 -0.08 -6.60 -13.04
CA LEU A 49 -1.43 -6.04 -13.14
C LEU A 49 -2.24 -6.24 -11.86
N PHE A 50 -2.22 -7.44 -11.29
CA PHE A 50 -2.99 -7.75 -10.08
C PHE A 50 -2.48 -6.96 -8.88
N LEU A 51 -1.15 -6.89 -8.69
CA LEU A 51 -0.52 -6.09 -7.64
C LEU A 51 -0.81 -4.60 -7.81
N THR A 52 -0.88 -4.09 -9.04
CA THR A 52 -1.24 -2.70 -9.32
C THR A 52 -2.68 -2.40 -8.90
N ILE A 53 -3.63 -3.27 -9.24
CA ILE A 53 -5.04 -3.12 -8.85
C ILE A 53 -5.17 -3.13 -7.32
N LEU A 54 -4.48 -4.05 -6.65
CA LEU A 54 -4.46 -4.13 -5.19
C LEU A 54 -3.85 -2.88 -4.55
N THR A 55 -2.78 -2.34 -5.14
CA THR A 55 -2.16 -1.09 -4.69
C THR A 55 -3.13 0.08 -4.82
N ILE A 56 -3.78 0.24 -5.97
CA ILE A 56 -4.80 1.29 -6.17
C ILE A 56 -5.92 1.13 -5.13
N GLY A 57 -6.42 -0.09 -4.90
CA GLY A 57 -7.43 -0.36 -3.89
C GLY A 57 -7.00 0.08 -2.49
N MET A 58 -5.75 -0.23 -2.09
CA MET A 58 -5.18 0.24 -0.82
C MET A 58 -5.16 1.76 -0.73
N ILE A 59 -4.70 2.46 -1.78
CA ILE A 59 -4.63 3.92 -1.81
C ILE A 59 -6.02 4.56 -1.73
N VAL A 60 -7.00 4.02 -2.46
CA VAL A 60 -8.40 4.47 -2.39
C VAL A 60 -8.94 4.37 -0.97
N ILE A 61 -8.70 3.25 -0.28
CA ILE A 61 -9.18 3.05 1.10
C ILE A 61 -8.53 4.06 2.05
N LEU A 62 -7.21 4.23 1.96
CA LEU A 62 -6.47 5.17 2.82
C LEU A 62 -6.94 6.61 2.59
N ILE A 63 -7.10 7.04 1.34
CA ILE A 63 -7.48 8.41 1.03
C ILE A 63 -8.92 8.71 1.45
N ASN A 64 -9.83 7.76 1.27
CA ASN A 64 -11.20 7.89 1.77
C ASN A 64 -11.23 7.99 3.30
N PHE A 65 -10.38 7.24 4.01
CA PHE A 65 -10.28 7.29 5.47
C PHE A 65 -9.77 8.65 5.96
N PHE A 66 -8.76 9.22 5.30
CA PHE A 66 -8.18 10.53 5.63
C PHE A 66 -8.87 11.71 4.95
N ASN A 67 -9.97 11.48 4.23
CA ASN A 67 -10.75 12.51 3.53
C ASN A 67 -9.92 13.36 2.55
N GLY A 68 -9.00 12.72 1.81
CA GLY A 68 -8.12 13.38 0.85
C GLY A 68 -8.85 13.79 -0.44
N THR A 69 -8.29 14.77 -1.16
CA THR A 69 -8.85 15.27 -2.42
C THR A 69 -8.47 14.37 -3.60
N VAL A 70 -9.18 14.50 -4.73
CA VAL A 70 -8.90 13.74 -5.96
C VAL A 70 -7.46 13.97 -6.45
N ASP A 71 -6.91 15.17 -6.32
CA ASP A 71 -5.53 15.46 -6.72
C ASP A 71 -4.51 14.67 -5.89
N VAL A 72 -4.80 14.45 -4.61
CA VAL A 72 -3.97 13.61 -3.72
C VAL A 72 -4.08 12.16 -4.12
N PHE A 73 -5.29 11.71 -4.45
CA PHE A 73 -5.51 10.38 -4.97
C PHE A 73 -4.69 10.12 -6.21
N LEU A 74 -4.77 11.00 -7.19
CA LEU A 74 -4.02 10.86 -8.43
C LEU A 74 -2.51 10.84 -8.15
N SER A 75 -2.02 11.82 -7.39
CA SER A 75 -0.59 11.99 -7.11
C SER A 75 -0.01 10.81 -6.31
N LEU A 76 -0.71 10.37 -5.26
CA LEU A 76 -0.26 9.25 -4.44
C LEU A 76 -0.39 7.92 -5.16
N SER A 77 -1.44 7.71 -5.95
CA SER A 77 -1.59 6.47 -6.73
C SER A 77 -0.49 6.35 -7.77
N LEU A 78 -0.21 7.42 -8.52
CA LEU A 78 0.84 7.43 -9.53
C LEU A 78 2.22 7.22 -8.90
N LEU A 79 2.53 7.95 -7.82
CA LEU A 79 3.76 7.76 -7.06
C LEU A 79 3.89 6.33 -6.54
N SER A 80 2.81 5.77 -6.00
CA SER A 80 2.77 4.41 -5.45
C SER A 80 3.00 3.36 -6.52
N ILE A 81 2.41 3.51 -7.71
CA ILE A 81 2.59 2.56 -8.81
C ILE A 81 4.03 2.60 -9.34
N LEU A 82 4.58 3.79 -9.58
CA LEU A 82 5.96 3.93 -10.08
C LEU A 82 6.98 3.43 -9.05
N ALA A 83 6.85 3.87 -7.79
CA ALA A 83 7.74 3.42 -6.72
C ALA A 83 7.56 1.94 -6.43
N GLY A 84 6.32 1.44 -6.44
CA GLY A 84 5.99 0.05 -6.20
C GLY A 84 6.60 -0.87 -7.26
N PHE A 85 6.51 -0.50 -8.53
CA PHE A 85 7.12 -1.26 -9.62
C PHE A 85 8.65 -1.24 -9.55
N TYR A 86 9.24 -0.05 -9.39
CA TYR A 86 10.70 0.09 -9.32
C TYR A 86 11.29 -0.64 -8.10
N LEU A 87 10.72 -0.43 -6.92
CA LEU A 87 11.19 -1.08 -5.70
C LEU A 87 10.85 -2.57 -5.68
N GLY A 88 9.75 -3.00 -6.29
CA GLY A 88 9.39 -4.42 -6.38
C GLY A 88 10.36 -5.20 -7.26
N THR A 89 10.72 -4.65 -8.43
CA THR A 89 11.68 -5.28 -9.35
C THR A 89 13.11 -5.22 -8.81
N LYS A 90 13.61 -4.02 -8.48
CA LYS A 90 14.97 -3.87 -7.93
C LYS A 90 15.12 -4.47 -6.54
N GLY A 91 14.07 -4.43 -5.72
CA GLY A 91 14.06 -5.10 -4.42
C GLY A 91 14.16 -6.62 -4.58
N ALA A 92 13.44 -7.22 -5.53
CA ALA A 92 13.56 -8.65 -5.79
C ALA A 92 14.97 -9.03 -6.25
N ASP A 93 15.60 -8.23 -7.13
CA ASP A 93 17.00 -8.43 -7.55
C ASP A 93 17.95 -8.37 -6.34
N LEU A 94 17.77 -7.42 -5.44
CA LEU A 94 18.58 -7.29 -4.22
C LEU A 94 18.38 -8.46 -3.26
N VAL A 95 17.13 -8.91 -3.06
CA VAL A 95 16.84 -10.06 -2.19
C VAL A 95 17.37 -11.35 -2.84
N TYR A 96 17.36 -11.46 -4.16
CA TYR A 96 17.94 -12.59 -4.90
C TYR A 96 19.45 -12.72 -4.68
N LEU A 97 20.20 -11.61 -4.52
CA LEU A 97 21.62 -11.66 -4.17
C LEU A 97 21.88 -12.33 -2.81
N VAL A 98 20.93 -12.21 -1.88
CA VAL A 98 21.03 -12.77 -0.53
C VAL A 98 20.45 -14.20 -0.47
N LEU A 99 19.39 -14.47 -1.24
CA LEU A 99 18.65 -15.74 -1.25
C LEU A 99 18.47 -16.26 -2.68
N PRO A 100 19.55 -16.71 -3.36
CA PRO A 100 19.49 -17.12 -4.76
C PRO A 100 18.68 -18.41 -4.96
N ASN A 101 18.58 -19.26 -3.93
CA ASN A 101 17.96 -20.58 -4.03
C ASN A 101 16.43 -20.55 -4.08
N PHE A 102 15.78 -19.40 -3.83
CA PHE A 102 14.31 -19.30 -3.75
C PHE A 102 13.75 -18.11 -4.54
N PRO A 103 13.73 -18.16 -5.88
CA PRO A 103 13.35 -17.02 -6.72
C PRO A 103 11.90 -16.57 -6.52
N ILE A 104 10.97 -17.46 -6.17
CA ILE A 104 9.59 -17.05 -5.86
C ILE A 104 9.54 -16.29 -4.53
N LEU A 105 10.33 -16.73 -3.55
CA LEU A 105 10.32 -16.15 -2.21
C LEU A 105 10.95 -14.75 -2.20
N THR A 106 11.96 -14.51 -3.04
CA THR A 106 12.59 -13.19 -3.18
C THR A 106 11.58 -12.14 -3.66
N HIS A 107 10.74 -12.47 -4.64
CA HIS A 107 9.66 -11.60 -5.10
C HIS A 107 8.59 -11.37 -4.03
N VAL A 108 8.18 -12.42 -3.30
CA VAL A 108 7.20 -12.28 -2.22
C VAL A 108 7.72 -11.36 -1.10
N ILE A 109 8.97 -11.54 -0.68
CA ILE A 109 9.61 -10.70 0.34
C ILE A 109 9.70 -9.25 -0.12
N ALA A 110 10.15 -9.02 -1.37
CA ALA A 110 10.22 -7.69 -1.95
C ALA A 110 8.84 -7.02 -1.98
N THR A 111 7.81 -7.74 -2.42
CA THR A 111 6.42 -7.24 -2.44
C THR A 111 5.93 -6.86 -1.05
N ILE A 112 6.16 -7.68 -0.02
CA ILE A 112 5.78 -7.35 1.36
C ILE A 112 6.47 -6.06 1.82
N MET A 113 7.80 -5.98 1.62
CA MET A 113 8.57 -4.80 2.02
C MET A 113 8.07 -3.53 1.34
N VAL A 114 7.81 -3.61 0.04
CA VAL A 114 7.31 -2.49 -0.76
C VAL A 114 5.93 -2.06 -0.27
N THR A 115 4.97 -2.99 -0.09
CA THR A 115 3.62 -2.64 0.37
C THR A 115 3.64 -1.97 1.74
N VAL A 116 4.46 -2.45 2.67
CA VAL A 116 4.61 -1.83 4.00
C VAL A 116 5.19 -0.44 3.87
N PHE A 117 6.28 -0.28 3.12
CA PHE A 117 6.93 1.01 2.90
C PHE A 117 5.97 2.04 2.28
N LEU A 118 5.23 1.63 1.24
CA LEU A 118 4.29 2.49 0.52
C LEU A 118 3.15 2.97 1.40
N GLY A 119 2.55 2.05 2.18
CA GLY A 119 1.46 2.39 3.07
C GLY A 119 1.88 3.41 4.14
N TRP A 120 3.07 3.25 4.70
CA TRP A 120 3.64 4.21 5.66
C TRP A 120 3.96 5.56 5.00
N ALA A 121 4.50 5.56 3.78
CA ALA A 121 4.77 6.79 3.03
C ALA A 121 3.48 7.58 2.76
N VAL A 122 2.41 6.90 2.34
CA VAL A 122 1.08 7.49 2.11
C VAL A 122 0.53 8.11 3.39
N TYR A 123 0.61 7.41 4.51
CA TYR A 123 0.18 7.95 5.81
C TYR A 123 0.94 9.22 6.18
N PHE A 124 2.27 9.22 6.02
CA PHE A 124 3.09 10.38 6.38
C PHE A 124 2.70 11.62 5.55
N ILE A 125 2.44 11.43 4.26
CA ILE A 125 2.00 12.51 3.37
C ILE A 125 0.60 13.02 3.76
N LEU A 126 -0.36 12.11 3.97
CA LEU A 126 -1.73 12.47 4.34
C LEU A 126 -1.81 13.17 5.70
N ARG A 127 -1.08 12.68 6.70
CA ARG A 127 -1.06 13.29 8.04
C ARG A 127 -0.35 14.64 8.06
N LYS A 128 0.72 14.82 7.29
CA LYS A 128 1.41 16.12 7.18
C LYS A 128 0.49 17.19 6.58
N ARG A 129 -0.45 16.80 5.70
CA ARG A 129 -1.48 17.70 5.17
C ARG A 129 -2.50 18.10 6.24
N ILE A 130 -3.00 17.16 7.04
CA ILE A 130 -3.99 17.44 8.10
C ILE A 130 -3.44 18.44 9.13
N LYS A 131 -2.14 18.39 9.46
CA LYS A 131 -1.51 19.36 10.38
C LYS A 131 -1.34 20.78 9.81
N LYS A 132 -1.50 20.97 8.50
CA LYS A 132 -1.27 22.25 7.81
C LYS A 132 -2.57 22.98 7.41
N GLY A 133 -3.72 22.32 7.49
CA GLY A 133 -5.04 22.92 7.29
C GLY A 133 -5.70 23.22 8.62
#